data_AF-A0LV67-F1
#
_entry.id   AF-A0LV67-F1
#
_cell.length_a   1.000
_cell.length_b   1.000
_cell.length_c   1.000
_cell.angle_alpha   90.00
_cell.angle_beta   90.00
_cell.angle_gamma   90.00
#
_symmetry.space_group_name_H-M   'P 1'
#
loop_
_entity.id
_entity.type
_entity.pdbx_description
1 polymer ?
#
loop_
_entity_poly.entity_id
_entity_poly.type
_entity_poly.pdbx_seq_one_letter_code
_entity_poly.pdbx_strand_id
1 'polypeptide(L)'
;MQRAIRATRPRDIVVPPAPAAAVNPGTVGTAADWLLRFLIHPQPDLSVARGGAVIAGNGGLILCPALIDLARRLDVPFVGANGDHAAVFAGPIPGSVVDAEVLARACWALALLTEVYRAGPTVARSGPLAQLRGQLPTAADLLLLAPPAGIEQLIAFRHLFDTVLLPRLSDRVGEWALGPVFTGSQLLAADADLIAAGLLLELKTSAESTITMRTLLQLVGYVLLDFDDRFRLTEVGVFSARYGHFATWELGSLLNTLAGRRVDLQTARAEFRDFLCGVLGYKEVPAAVGAGNAAGQGSGLQLGRVSGVGSNDSVSILAASYVLGTDFMYCGLDFEWWKPTRTKDLAQEIFDWLTYELRTCGDGLDVVLRHILENWTSIYPRIVHDEVTSRSAAPPGQVVVALYPWTGTRWRFELVLPMA
;
A
#
# COMPACT_ATOMS: atom_id res chain seq x y z
N MET A 1 22.95 -13.68 -22.60
CA MET A 1 21.59 -13.38 -22.10
C MET A 1 20.96 -12.13 -22.72
N GLN A 2 21.52 -10.92 -22.57
CA GLN A 2 20.95 -9.71 -23.22
C GLN A 2 20.75 -9.87 -24.74
N ARG A 3 21.66 -10.57 -25.44
CA ARG A 3 21.48 -10.93 -26.86
C ARG A 3 20.30 -11.89 -27.11
N ALA A 4 20.08 -12.86 -26.22
CA ALA A 4 18.96 -13.81 -26.32
C ALA A 4 17.62 -13.12 -26.04
N ILE A 5 17.58 -12.24 -25.04
CA ILE A 5 16.40 -11.41 -24.71
C ILE A 5 16.08 -10.43 -25.85
N ARG A 6 17.10 -9.91 -26.55
CA ARG A 6 16.89 -9.08 -27.76
C ARG A 6 16.42 -9.88 -28.98
N ALA A 7 16.67 -11.20 -29.03
CA ALA A 7 16.41 -12.03 -30.20
C ALA A 7 14.95 -12.48 -30.32
N THR A 8 14.19 -12.54 -29.23
CA THR A 8 12.78 -12.98 -29.20
C THR A 8 11.78 -11.85 -29.49
N ARG A 9 12.25 -10.71 -29.99
CA ARG A 9 11.55 -9.43 -29.91
C ARG A 9 10.72 -9.10 -31.17
N PRO A 10 9.47 -8.64 -31.02
CA PRO A 10 8.74 -7.93 -32.08
C PRO A 10 9.37 -6.55 -32.36
N ARG A 11 9.63 -6.25 -33.63
CA ARG A 11 10.27 -4.98 -34.03
C ARG A 11 9.31 -3.79 -33.93
N ASP A 12 8.02 -4.03 -34.09
CA ASP A 12 7.03 -2.99 -34.29
C ASP A 12 6.22 -2.71 -33.02
N ILE A 13 6.01 -1.42 -32.75
CA ILE A 13 5.08 -0.97 -31.70
C ILE A 13 3.66 -1.21 -32.21
N VAL A 14 2.87 -1.95 -31.43
CA VAL A 14 1.46 -2.23 -31.73
C VAL A 14 0.56 -1.12 -31.20
N VAL A 15 0.88 -0.56 -30.03
CA VAL A 15 0.16 0.60 -29.44
C VAL A 15 1.12 1.79 -29.31
N PRO A 16 1.12 2.71 -30.29
CA PRO A 16 1.94 3.91 -30.26
C PRO A 16 1.69 4.74 -29.00
N PRO A 17 2.72 5.34 -28.39
CA PRO A 17 2.50 6.28 -27.29
C PRO A 17 1.74 7.50 -27.79
N ALA A 18 0.69 7.89 -27.05
CA ALA A 18 0.07 9.19 -27.25
C ALA A 18 1.04 10.31 -26.83
N PRO A 19 0.90 11.52 -27.41
CA PRO A 19 1.75 12.65 -27.05
C PRO A 19 1.67 12.98 -25.56
N ALA A 20 2.81 13.24 -24.93
CA ALA A 20 2.88 13.53 -23.48
C ALA A 20 2.07 14.76 -23.06
N ALA A 21 1.82 15.70 -23.98
CA ALA A 21 0.96 16.86 -23.75
C ALA A 21 -0.54 16.49 -23.70
N ALA A 22 -0.93 15.37 -24.32
CA ALA A 22 -2.32 14.90 -24.35
C ALA A 22 -2.61 13.90 -23.20
N VAL A 23 -1.59 13.18 -22.73
CA VAL A 23 -1.76 12.18 -21.67
C VAL A 23 -0.45 11.97 -20.89
N ASN A 24 -0.55 11.84 -19.57
CA ASN A 24 0.59 11.49 -18.73
C ASN A 24 0.93 9.99 -18.90
N PRO A 25 2.16 9.63 -19.31
CA PRO A 25 2.52 8.23 -19.55
C PRO A 25 2.58 7.39 -18.27
N GLY A 26 2.87 8.00 -17.11
CA GLY A 26 2.83 7.35 -15.80
C GLY A 26 1.41 6.94 -15.43
N THR A 27 0.45 7.87 -15.56
CA THR A 27 -0.98 7.59 -15.30
C THR A 27 -1.52 6.51 -16.22
N VAL A 28 -1.13 6.51 -17.51
CA VAL A 28 -1.47 5.43 -18.46
C VAL A 28 -0.95 4.08 -17.97
N GLY A 29 0.28 4.02 -17.46
CA GLY A 29 0.84 2.80 -16.91
C GLY A 29 0.07 2.27 -15.70
N THR A 30 -0.22 3.14 -14.73
CA THR A 30 -1.00 2.77 -13.55
C THR A 30 -2.44 2.40 -13.90
N ALA A 31 -3.06 3.07 -14.87
CA ALA A 31 -4.40 2.72 -15.33
C ALA A 31 -4.43 1.39 -16.09
N ALA A 32 -3.37 1.06 -16.83
CA ALA A 32 -3.24 -0.25 -17.49
C ALA A 32 -3.08 -1.39 -16.47
N ASP A 33 -2.38 -1.17 -15.34
CA ASP A 33 -2.33 -2.11 -14.22
C ASP A 33 -3.73 -2.34 -13.63
N TRP A 34 -4.47 -1.27 -13.32
CA TRP A 34 -5.86 -1.40 -12.87
C TRP A 34 -6.73 -2.16 -13.87
N LEU A 35 -6.60 -1.85 -15.16
CA LEU A 35 -7.32 -2.56 -16.22
C LEU A 35 -7.02 -4.05 -16.22
N LEU A 36 -5.74 -4.44 -16.12
CA LEU A 36 -5.34 -5.84 -16.05
C LEU A 36 -5.96 -6.54 -14.82
N ARG A 37 -5.96 -5.89 -13.66
CA ARG A 37 -6.60 -6.41 -12.43
C ARG A 37 -8.08 -6.72 -12.65
N PHE A 38 -8.82 -5.80 -13.28
CA PHE A 38 -10.24 -6.01 -13.59
C PHE A 38 -10.48 -7.07 -14.66
N LEU A 39 -9.56 -7.30 -15.60
CA LEU A 39 -9.71 -8.38 -16.58
C LEU A 39 -9.42 -9.77 -15.99
N ILE A 40 -8.68 -9.82 -14.88
CA ILE A 40 -8.29 -11.07 -14.21
C ILE A 40 -9.23 -11.42 -13.05
N HIS A 41 -9.82 -10.42 -12.40
CA HIS A 41 -10.71 -10.61 -11.25
C HIS A 41 -11.88 -9.63 -11.34
N PRO A 42 -13.14 -10.05 -11.08
CA PRO A 42 -14.31 -9.18 -11.22
C PRO A 42 -14.35 -8.08 -10.15
N GLN A 43 -13.71 -8.33 -9.00
CA GLN A 43 -13.75 -7.49 -7.81
C GLN A 43 -12.35 -7.27 -7.22
N PRO A 44 -11.41 -6.62 -7.94
CA PRO A 44 -10.06 -6.40 -7.43
C PRO A 44 -10.07 -5.44 -6.22
N ASP A 45 -9.07 -5.58 -5.35
CA ASP A 45 -8.95 -4.71 -4.16
C ASP A 45 -8.69 -3.23 -4.56
N LEU A 46 -9.47 -2.32 -3.98
CA LEU A 46 -9.39 -0.87 -4.21
C LEU A 46 -8.69 -0.11 -3.06
N SER A 47 -8.07 -0.82 -2.10
CA SER A 47 -7.45 -0.26 -0.90
C SER A 47 -6.45 0.87 -1.18
N VAL A 48 -5.60 0.72 -2.21
CA VAL A 48 -4.62 1.74 -2.63
C VAL A 48 -5.32 3.01 -3.12
N ALA A 49 -6.35 2.87 -3.96
CA ALA A 49 -7.13 4.02 -4.44
C ALA A 49 -7.90 4.69 -3.29
N ARG A 50 -8.42 3.90 -2.34
CA ARG A 50 -9.03 4.41 -1.11
C ARG A 50 -8.03 5.21 -0.27
N GLY A 51 -6.81 4.69 -0.07
CA GLY A 51 -5.73 5.41 0.61
C GLY A 51 -5.42 6.76 -0.07
N GLY A 52 -5.38 6.76 -1.40
CA GLY A 52 -5.25 8.00 -2.19
C GLY A 52 -6.38 8.99 -1.97
N ALA A 53 -7.64 8.51 -1.93
CA ALA A 53 -8.80 9.35 -1.66
C ALA A 53 -8.79 9.96 -0.25
N VAL A 54 -8.33 9.19 0.75
CA VAL A 54 -8.14 9.68 2.13
C VAL A 54 -7.04 10.74 2.19
N ILE A 55 -5.88 10.47 1.59
CA ILE A 55 -4.75 11.42 1.55
C ILE A 55 -5.13 12.71 0.81
N ALA A 56 -5.93 12.62 -0.25
CA ALA A 56 -6.45 13.80 -0.95
C ALA A 56 -7.30 14.71 -0.03
N GLY A 57 -7.95 14.14 1.00
CA GLY A 57 -8.67 14.87 2.03
C GLY A 57 -7.80 15.88 2.78
N ASN A 58 -6.54 15.53 3.07
CA ASN A 58 -5.56 16.44 3.68
C ASN A 58 -5.22 17.62 2.75
N GLY A 59 -5.49 17.48 1.44
CA GLY A 59 -5.38 18.53 0.43
C GLY A 59 -6.68 19.31 0.19
N GLY A 60 -7.74 19.05 0.96
CA GLY A 60 -9.06 19.69 0.83
C GLY A 60 -9.98 19.06 -0.22
N LEU A 61 -9.70 17.83 -0.68
CA LEU A 61 -10.52 17.11 -1.65
C LEU A 61 -11.23 15.92 -0.99
N ILE A 62 -12.55 15.96 -0.91
CA ILE A 62 -13.36 14.89 -0.31
C ILE A 62 -13.74 13.88 -1.41
N LEU A 63 -12.87 12.89 -1.66
CA LEU A 63 -13.04 11.95 -2.78
C LEU A 63 -13.65 10.60 -2.38
N CYS A 64 -13.69 10.25 -1.09
CA CYS A 64 -14.22 8.96 -0.65
C CYS A 64 -15.68 8.69 -1.09
N PRO A 65 -16.63 9.65 -1.00
CA PRO A 65 -17.99 9.41 -1.49
C PRO A 65 -18.05 9.10 -2.99
N ALA A 66 -17.26 9.83 -3.80
CA ALA A 66 -17.15 9.60 -5.23
C ALA A 66 -16.56 8.22 -5.55
N LEU A 67 -15.53 7.81 -4.83
CA LEU A 67 -14.90 6.50 -4.98
C LEU A 67 -15.85 5.36 -4.57
N ILE A 68 -16.64 5.53 -3.51
CA ILE A 68 -17.66 4.54 -3.11
C ILE A 68 -18.71 4.40 -4.22
N ASP A 69 -19.19 5.51 -4.79
CA ASP A 69 -20.14 5.45 -5.91
C ASP A 69 -19.51 4.79 -7.15
N LEU A 70 -18.22 5.07 -7.42
CA LEU A 70 -17.49 4.43 -8.50
C LEU A 70 -17.37 2.92 -8.28
N ALA A 71 -17.02 2.46 -7.07
CA ALA A 71 -16.93 1.05 -6.74
C ALA A 71 -18.26 0.32 -6.97
N ARG A 72 -19.40 0.93 -6.61
CA ARG A 72 -20.74 0.37 -6.90
C ARG A 72 -21.00 0.22 -8.40
N ARG A 73 -20.61 1.21 -9.21
CA ARG A 73 -20.74 1.15 -10.68
C ARG A 73 -19.89 0.06 -11.31
N LEU A 74 -18.78 -0.30 -10.65
CA LEU A 74 -17.89 -1.37 -11.06
C LEU A 74 -18.26 -2.74 -10.49
N ASP A 75 -19.36 -2.81 -9.72
CA ASP A 75 -19.76 -4.00 -8.97
C ASP A 75 -18.67 -4.55 -8.02
N VAL A 76 -17.84 -3.64 -7.48
CA VAL A 76 -16.80 -3.96 -6.51
C VAL A 76 -17.30 -3.63 -5.10
N PRO A 77 -17.30 -4.61 -4.18
CA PRO A 77 -17.74 -4.36 -2.82
C PRO A 77 -16.75 -3.43 -2.12
N PHE A 78 -17.26 -2.30 -1.61
CA PHE A 78 -16.47 -1.35 -0.84
C PHE A 78 -16.52 -1.73 0.65
N VAL A 79 -15.89 -2.86 1.00
CA VAL A 79 -15.84 -3.34 2.39
C VAL A 79 -14.76 -2.57 3.17
N GLY A 80 -15.03 -2.31 4.46
CA GLY A 80 -14.09 -1.69 5.39
C GLY A 80 -12.74 -2.42 5.43
N ALA A 81 -11.69 -1.71 5.87
CA ALA A 81 -10.28 -2.12 5.83
C ALA A 81 -9.90 -3.42 6.58
N ASN A 82 -10.88 -4.12 7.16
CA ASN A 82 -10.65 -5.27 8.01
C ASN A 82 -11.08 -6.55 7.30
N GLY A 83 -10.10 -7.24 6.74
CA GLY A 83 -10.25 -8.61 6.27
C GLY A 83 -9.53 -8.82 4.94
N ASP A 84 -8.37 -9.49 5.01
CA ASP A 84 -7.68 -10.21 3.95
C ASP A 84 -8.23 -9.90 2.55
N HIS A 85 -7.75 -8.80 1.97
CA HIS A 85 -8.24 -8.32 0.69
C HIS A 85 -8.09 -9.41 -0.38
N ALA A 86 -8.95 -9.35 -1.40
CA ALA A 86 -9.06 -10.22 -2.59
C ALA A 86 -7.79 -10.30 -3.47
N ALA A 87 -6.63 -10.05 -2.88
CA ALA A 87 -5.31 -10.11 -3.46
C ALA A 87 -4.85 -11.54 -3.74
N VAL A 88 -5.50 -12.59 -3.22
CA VAL A 88 -5.13 -13.99 -3.50
C VAL A 88 -6.39 -14.83 -3.76
N PHE A 89 -6.41 -15.62 -4.84
CA PHE A 89 -7.55 -16.46 -5.23
C PHE A 89 -7.11 -17.69 -6.04
N ALA A 90 -7.99 -18.67 -6.20
CA ALA A 90 -7.76 -19.80 -7.10
C ALA A 90 -8.17 -19.40 -8.53
N GLY A 91 -7.19 -19.13 -9.38
CA GLY A 91 -7.39 -18.71 -10.77
C GLY A 91 -7.22 -19.84 -11.81
N PRO A 92 -7.54 -19.56 -13.08
CA PRO A 92 -8.16 -18.32 -13.56
C PRO A 92 -9.66 -18.25 -13.24
N ILE A 93 -10.20 -17.04 -13.10
CA ILE A 93 -11.64 -16.77 -13.02
C ILE A 93 -12.04 -15.71 -14.06
N PRO A 94 -13.32 -15.58 -14.43
CA PRO A 94 -13.76 -14.50 -15.30
C PRO A 94 -13.52 -13.13 -14.66
N GLY A 95 -12.97 -12.19 -15.43
CA GLY A 95 -12.85 -10.79 -15.02
C GLY A 95 -14.18 -10.03 -15.01
N SER A 96 -14.08 -8.71 -14.85
CA SER A 96 -15.18 -7.78 -14.85
C SER A 96 -15.93 -7.77 -16.18
N VAL A 97 -17.27 -7.73 -16.08
CA VAL A 97 -18.20 -7.63 -17.21
C VAL A 97 -18.63 -6.18 -17.49
N VAL A 98 -18.03 -5.21 -16.81
CA VAL A 98 -18.30 -3.78 -17.02
C VAL A 98 -17.96 -3.37 -18.45
N ASP A 99 -18.77 -2.46 -19.01
CA ASP A 99 -18.53 -1.88 -20.32
C ASP A 99 -17.09 -1.36 -20.47
N ALA A 100 -16.51 -1.56 -21.66
CA ALA A 100 -15.10 -1.30 -21.87
C ALA A 100 -14.70 0.17 -21.71
N GLU A 101 -15.55 1.11 -22.15
CA GLU A 101 -15.26 2.53 -22.01
C GLU A 101 -15.43 2.96 -20.55
N VAL A 102 -16.50 2.51 -19.88
CA VAL A 102 -16.73 2.79 -18.46
C VAL A 102 -15.57 2.27 -17.62
N LEU A 103 -15.10 1.04 -17.89
CA LEU A 103 -13.98 0.44 -17.19
C LEU A 103 -12.68 1.21 -17.43
N ALA A 104 -12.39 1.60 -18.68
CA ALA A 104 -11.18 2.39 -18.99
C ALA A 104 -11.16 3.73 -18.24
N ARG A 105 -12.30 4.44 -18.19
CA ARG A 105 -12.44 5.69 -17.43
C ARG A 105 -12.28 5.46 -15.92
N ALA A 106 -12.83 4.37 -15.40
CA ALA A 106 -12.70 4.01 -14.01
C ALA A 106 -11.26 3.67 -13.63
N CYS A 107 -10.56 2.88 -14.44
CA CYS A 107 -9.14 2.58 -14.25
C CYS A 107 -8.28 3.85 -14.27
N TRP A 108 -8.64 4.84 -15.09
CA TRP A 108 -8.00 6.15 -15.06
C TRP A 108 -8.22 6.89 -13.73
N ALA A 109 -9.46 6.94 -13.24
CA ALA A 109 -9.76 7.56 -11.95
C ALA A 109 -9.02 6.87 -10.79
N LEU A 110 -8.99 5.54 -10.78
CA LEU A 110 -8.26 4.74 -9.79
C LEU A 110 -6.75 5.01 -9.87
N ALA A 111 -6.19 5.15 -11.07
CA ALA A 111 -4.79 5.49 -11.26
C ALA A 111 -4.42 6.86 -10.67
N LEU A 112 -5.27 7.88 -10.87
CA LEU A 112 -5.05 9.20 -10.27
C LEU A 112 -5.03 9.12 -8.74
N LEU A 113 -5.91 8.33 -8.14
CA LEU A 113 -5.92 8.11 -6.69
C LEU A 113 -4.68 7.35 -6.23
N THR A 114 -4.25 6.32 -6.96
CA THR A 114 -2.99 5.61 -6.69
C THR A 114 -1.78 6.53 -6.75
N GLU A 115 -1.74 7.50 -7.67
CA GLU A 115 -0.66 8.51 -7.72
C GLU A 115 -0.65 9.38 -6.47
N VAL A 116 -1.83 9.81 -5.98
CA VAL A 116 -1.93 10.55 -4.72
C VAL A 116 -1.45 9.71 -3.54
N TYR A 117 -1.79 8.42 -3.51
CA TYR A 117 -1.30 7.51 -2.47
C TYR A 117 0.24 7.45 -2.44
N ARG A 118 0.86 7.35 -3.62
CA ARG A 118 2.32 7.19 -3.75
C ARG A 118 3.10 8.48 -3.55
N ALA A 119 2.57 9.62 -4.00
CA ALA A 119 3.29 10.89 -4.05
C ALA A 119 2.72 11.97 -3.10
N GLY A 120 1.67 11.65 -2.36
CA GLY A 120 1.07 12.50 -1.34
C GLY A 120 0.08 13.54 -1.89
N PRO A 121 -0.47 14.38 -0.99
CA PRO A 121 -1.60 15.27 -1.29
C PRO A 121 -1.27 16.38 -2.29
N THR A 122 0.02 16.71 -2.48
CA THR A 122 0.43 17.73 -3.45
C THR A 122 0.11 17.33 -4.89
N VAL A 123 0.16 16.04 -5.23
CA VAL A 123 -0.21 15.56 -6.57
C VAL A 123 -1.70 15.75 -6.84
N ALA A 124 -2.56 15.53 -5.84
CA ALA A 124 -4.00 15.80 -5.95
C ALA A 124 -4.29 17.27 -6.25
N ARG A 125 -3.41 18.16 -5.78
CA ARG A 125 -3.54 19.62 -5.85
C ARG A 125 -3.04 20.25 -7.14
N SER A 126 -2.18 19.57 -7.89
CA SER A 126 -1.59 20.07 -9.15
C SER A 126 -1.98 19.24 -10.38
N GLY A 127 -2.52 18.03 -10.18
CA GLY A 127 -2.94 17.14 -11.26
C GLY A 127 -4.43 17.28 -11.65
N PRO A 128 -4.95 16.31 -12.44
CA PRO A 128 -6.34 16.34 -12.91
C PRO A 128 -7.40 16.44 -11.80
N LEU A 129 -7.15 15.82 -10.63
CA LEU A 129 -8.04 15.89 -9.47
C LEU A 129 -8.26 17.33 -8.95
N ALA A 130 -7.35 18.27 -9.25
CA ALA A 130 -7.50 19.66 -8.85
C ALA A 130 -8.72 20.34 -9.48
N GLN A 131 -9.24 19.81 -10.60
CA GLN A 131 -10.46 20.28 -11.27
C GLN A 131 -11.72 20.10 -10.40
N LEU A 132 -11.66 19.20 -9.41
CA LEU A 132 -12.77 18.86 -8.51
C LEU A 132 -12.81 19.69 -7.23
N ARG A 133 -11.91 20.67 -7.08
CA ARG A 133 -11.82 21.50 -5.88
C ARG A 133 -13.06 22.37 -5.68
N GLY A 134 -13.45 22.52 -4.42
CA GLY A 134 -14.58 23.35 -4.02
C GLY A 134 -15.95 22.72 -4.31
N GLN A 135 -15.97 21.45 -4.70
CA GLN A 135 -17.18 20.68 -4.98
C GLN A 135 -17.19 19.41 -4.13
N LEU A 136 -18.35 18.76 -4.02
CA LEU A 136 -18.46 17.40 -3.52
C LEU A 136 -18.55 16.47 -4.74
N PRO A 137 -17.45 15.82 -5.17
CA PRO A 137 -17.43 15.11 -6.43
C PRO A 137 -18.28 13.85 -6.38
N THR A 138 -18.78 13.44 -7.54
CA THR A 138 -19.48 12.19 -7.79
C THR A 138 -18.59 11.22 -8.56
N ALA A 139 -19.01 9.95 -8.71
CA ALA A 139 -18.29 9.03 -9.60
C ALA A 139 -18.27 9.52 -11.04
N ALA A 140 -19.34 10.18 -11.51
CA ALA A 140 -19.38 10.72 -12.86
C ALA A 140 -18.27 11.76 -13.07
N ASP A 141 -18.04 12.62 -12.08
CA ASP A 141 -16.97 13.62 -12.13
C ASP A 141 -15.58 12.97 -12.19
N LEU A 142 -15.36 11.88 -11.45
CA LEU A 142 -14.11 11.10 -11.54
C LEU A 142 -13.91 10.48 -12.93
N LEU A 143 -14.96 9.91 -13.54
CA LEU A 143 -14.91 9.30 -14.87
C LEU A 143 -14.63 10.32 -15.99
N LEU A 144 -15.04 11.58 -15.78
CA LEU A 144 -14.79 12.69 -16.72
C LEU A 144 -13.34 13.18 -16.72
N LEU A 145 -12.54 12.84 -15.70
CA LEU A 145 -11.12 13.21 -15.64
C LEU A 145 -10.24 12.44 -16.64
N ALA A 146 -10.75 11.37 -17.25
CA ALA A 146 -10.03 10.58 -18.23
C ALA A 146 -9.95 11.32 -19.57
N PRO A 147 -8.74 11.71 -20.04
CA PRO A 147 -8.61 12.35 -21.35
C PRO A 147 -8.90 11.33 -22.47
N PRO A 148 -9.44 11.76 -23.62
CA PRO A 148 -9.73 10.87 -24.74
C PRO A 148 -8.53 10.01 -25.17
N ALA A 149 -7.35 10.63 -25.28
CA ALA A 149 -6.11 9.92 -25.61
C ALA A 149 -5.73 8.83 -24.59
N GLY A 150 -6.06 9.02 -23.31
CA GLY A 150 -5.85 8.00 -22.28
C GLY A 150 -6.80 6.81 -22.43
N ILE A 151 -8.06 7.08 -22.75
CA ILE A 151 -9.08 6.06 -22.98
C ILE A 151 -8.74 5.22 -24.22
N GLU A 152 -8.35 5.86 -25.32
CA GLU A 152 -7.90 5.18 -26.54
C GLU A 152 -6.73 4.22 -26.26
N GLN A 153 -5.76 4.64 -25.45
CA GLN A 153 -4.64 3.79 -25.04
C GLN A 153 -5.10 2.57 -24.23
N LEU A 154 -6.01 2.78 -23.26
CA LEU A 154 -6.52 1.70 -22.41
C LEU A 154 -7.36 0.69 -23.19
N ILE A 155 -8.18 1.15 -24.15
CA ILE A 155 -8.94 0.26 -25.05
C ILE A 155 -7.98 -0.57 -25.91
N ALA A 156 -6.93 0.05 -26.44
CA ALA A 156 -5.91 -0.66 -27.22
C ALA A 156 -5.13 -1.69 -26.35
N PHE A 157 -4.81 -1.35 -25.11
CA PHE A 157 -4.19 -2.31 -24.17
C PHE A 157 -5.13 -3.44 -23.78
N ARG A 158 -6.43 -3.17 -23.55
CA ARG A 158 -7.43 -4.22 -23.30
C ARG A 158 -7.41 -5.23 -24.43
N HIS A 159 -7.43 -4.78 -25.68
CA HIS A 159 -7.37 -5.68 -26.82
C HIS A 159 -6.13 -6.60 -26.78
N LEU A 160 -4.96 -6.08 -26.41
CA LEU A 160 -3.75 -6.89 -26.30
C LEU A 160 -3.73 -7.80 -25.07
N PHE A 161 -4.34 -7.38 -23.97
CA PHE A 161 -4.54 -8.27 -22.83
C PHE A 161 -5.44 -9.44 -23.22
N ASP A 162 -6.59 -9.17 -23.83
CA ASP A 162 -7.57 -10.18 -24.24
C ASP A 162 -7.04 -11.14 -25.31
N THR A 163 -6.27 -10.64 -26.28
CA THR A 163 -5.81 -11.44 -27.44
C THR A 163 -4.44 -12.07 -27.27
N VAL A 164 -3.59 -11.53 -26.38
CA VAL A 164 -2.21 -12.00 -26.22
C VAL A 164 -1.93 -12.49 -24.81
N LEU A 165 -2.18 -11.67 -23.78
CA LEU A 165 -1.75 -12.00 -22.42
C LEU A 165 -2.64 -13.05 -21.77
N LEU A 166 -3.94 -12.80 -21.66
CA LEU A 166 -4.87 -13.69 -20.96
C LEU A 166 -4.92 -15.11 -21.54
N PRO A 167 -4.88 -15.33 -22.87
CA PRO A 167 -4.79 -16.68 -23.44
C PRO A 167 -3.51 -17.44 -23.03
N ARG A 168 -2.45 -16.74 -22.62
CA ARG A 168 -1.21 -17.35 -22.12
C ARG A 168 -1.25 -17.68 -20.63
N LEU A 169 -2.25 -17.16 -19.94
CA LEU A 169 -2.47 -17.39 -18.51
C LEU A 169 -3.66 -18.34 -18.26
N SER A 170 -4.52 -18.60 -19.25
CA SER A 170 -5.76 -19.38 -19.10
C SER A 170 -5.59 -20.81 -18.60
N ASP A 171 -4.43 -21.41 -18.85
CA ASP A 171 -4.16 -22.81 -18.45
C ASP A 171 -3.47 -22.90 -17.09
N ARG A 172 -3.19 -21.77 -16.43
CA ARG A 172 -2.49 -21.69 -15.16
C ARG A 172 -3.45 -21.84 -13.99
N VAL A 173 -3.73 -23.09 -13.62
CA VAL A 173 -4.59 -23.41 -12.46
C VAL A 173 -3.78 -23.37 -11.17
N GLY A 174 -4.24 -22.59 -10.19
CA GLY A 174 -3.61 -22.53 -8.87
C GLY A 174 -3.82 -21.19 -8.18
N GLU A 175 -2.93 -20.86 -7.26
CA GLU A 175 -2.96 -19.58 -6.56
C GLU A 175 -2.56 -18.43 -7.49
N TRP A 176 -3.42 -17.42 -7.56
CA TRP A 176 -3.19 -16.17 -8.26
C TRP A 176 -3.20 -15.04 -7.26
N ALA A 177 -2.44 -13.99 -7.52
CA ALA A 177 -2.45 -12.80 -6.68
C ALA A 177 -2.33 -11.49 -7.46
N LEU A 178 -3.16 -10.50 -7.14
CA LEU A 178 -3.16 -9.17 -7.76
C LEU A 178 -2.52 -8.16 -6.83
N GLY A 179 -1.47 -7.46 -7.30
CA GLY A 179 -0.71 -6.57 -6.43
C GLY A 179 -0.09 -7.27 -5.22
N PRO A 180 0.51 -8.46 -5.32
CA PRO A 180 0.98 -9.20 -4.16
C PRO A 180 2.05 -8.43 -3.41
N VAL A 181 1.94 -8.51 -2.08
CA VAL A 181 2.94 -8.07 -1.12
C VAL A 181 3.66 -9.31 -0.61
N PHE A 182 4.99 -9.23 -0.44
CA PHE A 182 5.83 -10.34 0.01
C PHE A 182 6.13 -10.22 1.50
N THR A 183 6.56 -11.31 2.15
CA THR A 183 7.01 -11.26 3.56
C THR A 183 8.12 -10.20 3.73
N GLY A 184 9.04 -10.10 2.76
CA GLY A 184 10.09 -9.09 2.75
C GLY A 184 9.61 -7.65 2.53
N SER A 185 8.36 -7.43 2.11
CA SER A 185 7.84 -6.08 1.87
C SER A 185 7.72 -5.24 3.16
N GLN A 186 7.82 -5.88 4.34
CA GLN A 186 7.94 -5.20 5.63
C GLN A 186 9.29 -4.46 5.78
N LEU A 187 10.34 -4.95 5.12
CA LEU A 187 11.67 -4.33 5.14
C LEU A 187 11.87 -3.38 3.96
N LEU A 188 11.29 -3.73 2.80
CA LEU A 188 11.39 -2.95 1.58
C LEU A 188 10.05 -2.93 0.87
N ALA A 189 9.34 -1.80 0.93
CA ALA A 189 8.07 -1.64 0.25
C ALA A 189 8.19 -2.03 -1.24
N ALA A 190 7.45 -3.05 -1.63
CA ALA A 190 7.57 -3.70 -2.92
C ALA A 190 6.25 -4.39 -3.25
N ASP A 191 5.69 -4.01 -4.40
CA ASP A 191 4.45 -4.54 -4.94
C ASP A 191 4.76 -5.01 -6.38
N ALA A 192 4.47 -6.26 -6.67
CA ALA A 192 4.48 -6.77 -8.05
C ALA A 192 3.09 -6.63 -8.67
N ASP A 193 2.96 -6.77 -9.99
CA ASP A 193 1.67 -6.57 -10.64
C ASP A 193 0.76 -7.81 -10.52
N LEU A 194 1.28 -8.99 -10.84
CA LEU A 194 0.52 -10.24 -10.84
C LEU A 194 1.37 -11.46 -10.47
N ILE A 195 0.78 -12.38 -9.71
CA ILE A 195 1.19 -13.78 -9.62
C ILE A 195 0.11 -14.66 -10.24
N ALA A 196 0.49 -15.63 -11.06
CA ALA A 196 -0.42 -16.58 -11.69
C ALA A 196 0.16 -18.01 -11.63
N ALA A 197 -0.22 -18.77 -10.60
CA ALA A 197 0.22 -20.15 -10.36
C ALA A 197 1.74 -20.34 -10.48
N GLY A 198 2.51 -19.64 -9.63
CA GLY A 198 3.98 -19.73 -9.61
C GLY A 198 4.71 -18.90 -10.68
N LEU A 199 4.00 -18.19 -11.55
CA LEU A 199 4.56 -17.14 -12.41
C LEU A 199 4.45 -15.78 -11.72
N LEU A 200 5.57 -15.07 -11.58
CA LEU A 200 5.59 -13.64 -11.26
C LEU A 200 5.61 -12.80 -12.54
N LEU A 201 4.62 -11.95 -12.75
CA LEU A 201 4.48 -11.11 -13.94
C LEU A 201 4.61 -9.62 -13.61
N GLU A 202 5.44 -8.93 -14.40
CA GLU A 202 5.52 -7.47 -14.46
C GLU A 202 4.88 -6.95 -15.75
N LEU A 203 3.99 -5.97 -15.64
CA LEU A 203 3.39 -5.23 -16.73
C LEU A 203 4.23 -3.98 -17.06
N LYS A 204 4.62 -3.82 -18.32
CA LYS A 204 5.29 -2.62 -18.82
C LYS A 204 4.47 -1.96 -19.94
N THR A 205 4.20 -0.67 -19.78
CA THR A 205 3.56 0.18 -20.81
C THR A 205 4.53 1.18 -21.43
N SER A 206 5.85 1.07 -21.17
CA SER A 206 6.83 1.95 -21.78
C SER A 206 6.98 1.64 -23.27
N ALA A 207 7.38 2.66 -24.05
CA ALA A 207 7.78 2.49 -25.46
C ALA A 207 9.24 1.98 -25.58
N GLU A 208 9.86 1.59 -24.47
CA GLU A 208 11.23 1.12 -24.48
C GLU A 208 11.33 -0.27 -25.09
N SER A 209 12.35 -0.39 -25.94
CA SER A 209 12.57 -1.54 -26.82
C SER A 209 12.73 -2.89 -26.18
N THR A 210 13.27 -2.80 -24.98
CA THR A 210 14.20 -3.77 -24.46
C THR A 210 13.92 -3.90 -23.00
N ILE A 211 13.75 -5.14 -22.57
CA ILE A 211 13.71 -5.46 -21.15
C ILE A 211 15.10 -5.12 -20.60
N THR A 212 15.13 -4.09 -19.77
CA THR A 212 16.37 -3.57 -19.21
C THR A 212 16.88 -4.51 -18.13
N MET A 213 18.19 -4.49 -17.87
CA MET A 213 18.75 -5.24 -16.74
C MET A 213 18.10 -4.79 -15.41
N ARG A 214 17.75 -3.51 -15.29
CA ARG A 214 16.98 -2.98 -14.17
C ARG A 214 15.66 -3.72 -13.97
N THR A 215 14.91 -3.99 -15.04
CA THR A 215 13.64 -4.73 -14.96
C THR A 215 13.85 -6.17 -14.50
N LEU A 216 14.90 -6.84 -14.99
CA LEU A 216 15.22 -8.20 -14.55
C LEU A 216 15.64 -8.23 -13.08
N LEU A 217 16.47 -7.28 -12.65
CA LEU A 217 16.88 -7.17 -11.24
C LEU A 217 15.71 -6.80 -10.33
N GLN A 218 14.74 -6.03 -10.82
CA GLN A 218 13.49 -5.75 -10.09
C GLN A 218 12.70 -7.05 -9.87
N LEU A 219 12.47 -7.85 -10.92
CA LEU A 219 11.80 -9.15 -10.81
C LEU A 219 12.54 -10.10 -9.88
N VAL A 220 13.87 -10.16 -9.96
CA VAL A 220 14.69 -10.95 -9.02
C VAL A 220 14.54 -10.43 -7.60
N GLY A 221 14.49 -9.11 -7.40
CA GLY A 221 14.21 -8.49 -6.10
C GLY A 221 12.89 -8.98 -5.50
N TYR A 222 11.80 -8.96 -6.28
CA TYR A 222 10.50 -9.50 -5.85
C TYR A 222 10.56 -10.98 -5.49
N VAL A 223 11.20 -11.80 -6.32
CA VAL A 223 11.42 -13.23 -6.02
C VAL A 223 12.15 -13.42 -4.69
N LEU A 224 13.18 -12.61 -4.43
CA LEU A 224 13.97 -12.70 -3.21
C LEU A 224 13.23 -12.17 -1.98
N LEU A 225 12.22 -11.31 -2.14
CA LEU A 225 11.37 -10.82 -1.04
C LEU A 225 10.32 -11.85 -0.59
N ASP A 226 10.03 -12.87 -1.40
CA ASP A 226 9.17 -14.02 -1.03
C ASP A 226 9.92 -15.00 -0.11
N PHE A 227 10.35 -14.53 1.06
CA PHE A 227 11.25 -15.26 1.97
C PHE A 227 10.75 -16.67 2.35
N ASP A 228 9.43 -16.81 2.50
CA ASP A 228 8.79 -18.05 2.96
C ASP A 228 8.35 -18.96 1.81
N ASP A 229 8.69 -18.60 0.57
CA ASP A 229 8.25 -19.30 -0.65
C ASP A 229 6.72 -19.44 -0.74
N ARG A 230 5.98 -18.43 -0.28
CA ARG A 230 4.51 -18.46 -0.20
C ARG A 230 3.91 -18.77 -1.56
N PHE A 231 4.42 -18.12 -2.60
CA PHE A 231 3.85 -18.18 -3.94
C PHE A 231 4.49 -19.26 -4.82
N ARG A 232 5.47 -20.01 -4.29
CA ARG A 232 6.17 -21.11 -4.99
C ARG A 232 6.60 -20.70 -6.40
N LEU A 233 7.29 -19.56 -6.49
CA LEU A 233 7.66 -18.97 -7.76
C LEU A 233 8.61 -19.90 -8.52
N THR A 234 8.24 -20.24 -9.75
CA THR A 234 9.03 -21.10 -10.66
C THR A 234 9.35 -20.39 -11.98
N GLU A 235 8.61 -19.33 -12.31
CA GLU A 235 8.79 -18.54 -13.52
C GLU A 235 8.68 -17.05 -13.21
N VAL A 236 9.36 -16.25 -14.03
CA VAL A 236 9.12 -14.80 -14.09
C VAL A 236 8.80 -14.40 -15.51
N GLY A 237 8.01 -13.33 -15.65
CA GLY A 237 7.62 -12.83 -16.95
C GLY A 237 7.48 -11.31 -16.99
N VAL A 238 7.62 -10.78 -18.20
CA VAL A 238 7.33 -9.37 -18.50
C VAL A 238 6.35 -9.33 -19.65
N PHE A 239 5.22 -8.65 -19.46
CA PHE A 239 4.33 -8.28 -20.55
C PHE A 239 4.57 -6.84 -20.96
N SER A 240 5.03 -6.63 -22.20
CA SER A 240 5.17 -5.31 -22.78
C SER A 240 3.93 -4.96 -23.59
N ALA A 241 3.04 -4.19 -22.98
CA ALA A 241 1.72 -3.86 -23.55
C ALA A 241 1.83 -3.14 -24.89
N ARG A 242 2.79 -2.22 -25.06
CA ARG A 242 2.96 -1.51 -26.33
C ARG A 242 3.40 -2.38 -27.50
N TYR A 243 4.04 -3.50 -27.20
CA TYR A 243 4.56 -4.43 -28.20
C TYR A 243 3.70 -5.68 -28.33
N GLY A 244 2.64 -5.83 -27.51
CA GLY A 244 1.87 -7.06 -27.42
C GLY A 244 2.78 -8.27 -27.18
N HIS A 245 3.82 -8.12 -26.35
CA HIS A 245 4.87 -9.13 -26.21
C HIS A 245 4.92 -9.67 -24.79
N PHE A 246 4.75 -10.98 -24.66
CA PHE A 246 4.93 -11.69 -23.40
C PHE A 246 6.23 -12.51 -23.45
N ALA A 247 7.16 -12.21 -22.56
CA ALA A 247 8.39 -12.97 -22.40
C ALA A 247 8.43 -13.61 -21.02
N THR A 248 8.77 -14.89 -20.96
CA THR A 248 8.89 -15.67 -19.72
C THR A 248 10.24 -16.37 -19.62
N TRP A 249 10.69 -16.61 -18.40
CA TRP A 249 11.89 -17.38 -18.09
C TRP A 249 11.63 -18.30 -16.90
N GLU A 250 12.13 -19.52 -16.99
CA GLU A 250 12.25 -20.40 -15.83
C GLU A 250 13.23 -19.77 -14.83
N LEU A 251 12.80 -19.70 -13.57
CA LEU A 251 13.44 -18.88 -12.54
C LEU A 251 14.85 -19.37 -12.21
N GLY A 252 15.06 -20.67 -12.04
CA GLY A 252 16.37 -21.24 -11.75
C GLY A 252 17.38 -20.94 -12.85
N SER A 253 16.99 -21.14 -14.11
CA SER A 253 17.81 -20.84 -15.29
C SER A 253 18.14 -19.35 -15.39
N LEU A 254 17.17 -18.49 -15.10
CA LEU A 254 17.36 -17.04 -15.07
C LEU A 254 18.41 -16.64 -14.02
N LEU A 255 18.22 -17.09 -12.77
CA LEU A 255 19.12 -16.79 -11.65
C LEU A 255 20.53 -17.33 -11.91
N ASN A 256 20.64 -18.56 -12.40
CA ASN A 256 21.92 -19.17 -12.73
C ASN A 256 22.67 -18.37 -13.80
N THR A 257 21.94 -17.91 -14.81
CA THR A 257 22.52 -17.12 -15.91
C THR A 257 22.96 -15.74 -15.43
N LEU A 258 22.17 -15.06 -14.60
CA LEU A 258 22.51 -13.75 -14.05
C LEU A 258 23.70 -13.82 -13.09
N ALA A 259 23.78 -14.88 -12.26
CA ALA A 259 24.87 -15.08 -11.31
C ALA A 259 26.14 -15.68 -11.96
N GLY A 260 26.04 -16.26 -13.16
CA GLY A 260 27.13 -17.00 -13.80
C GLY A 260 27.51 -18.31 -13.08
N ARG A 261 26.67 -18.77 -12.15
CA ARG A 261 26.86 -19.97 -11.32
C ARG A 261 25.51 -20.53 -10.90
N ARG A 262 25.48 -21.76 -10.37
CA ARG A 262 24.27 -22.31 -9.75
C ARG A 262 23.87 -21.47 -8.52
N VAL A 263 22.60 -21.11 -8.44
CA VAL A 263 21.98 -20.41 -7.33
C VAL A 263 21.00 -21.36 -6.65
N ASP A 264 21.13 -21.49 -5.32
CA ASP A 264 20.08 -22.06 -4.49
C ASP A 264 19.17 -20.90 -4.06
N LEU A 265 17.90 -20.96 -4.46
CA LEU A 265 16.97 -19.84 -4.26
C LEU A 265 16.72 -19.59 -2.77
N GLN A 266 16.61 -20.65 -1.96
CA GLN A 266 16.34 -20.48 -0.54
C GLN A 266 17.53 -19.85 0.21
N THR A 267 18.75 -20.27 -0.11
CA THR A 267 19.98 -19.62 0.38
C THR A 267 20.03 -18.15 -0.06
N ALA A 268 19.72 -17.85 -1.33
CA ALA A 268 19.71 -16.47 -1.84
C ALA A 268 18.66 -15.58 -1.14
N ARG A 269 17.47 -16.12 -0.83
CA ARG A 269 16.44 -15.41 -0.04
C ARG A 269 16.92 -15.11 1.37
N ALA A 270 17.58 -16.07 2.03
CA ALA A 270 18.16 -15.87 3.36
C ALA A 270 19.27 -14.79 3.35
N GLU A 271 20.22 -14.88 2.41
CA GLU A 271 21.27 -13.87 2.24
C GLU A 271 20.70 -12.47 1.96
N PHE A 272 19.63 -12.38 1.15
CA PHE A 272 18.99 -11.12 0.84
C PHE A 272 18.24 -10.53 2.06
N ARG A 273 17.57 -11.37 2.85
CA ARG A 273 16.96 -10.98 4.12
C ARG A 273 18.00 -10.41 5.08
N ASP A 274 19.11 -11.12 5.28
CA ASP A 274 20.21 -10.68 6.15
C ASP A 274 20.79 -9.35 5.69
N PHE A 275 20.96 -9.19 4.38
CA PHE A 275 21.41 -7.93 3.77
C PHE A 275 20.45 -6.78 4.09
N LEU A 276 19.14 -6.96 3.89
CA LEU A 276 18.15 -5.92 4.19
C LEU A 276 18.12 -5.58 5.68
N CYS A 277 18.16 -6.57 6.57
CA CYS A 277 18.23 -6.35 8.02
C CYS A 277 19.50 -5.58 8.41
N GLY A 278 20.65 -5.96 7.86
CA GLY A 278 21.94 -5.32 8.13
C GLY A 278 22.04 -3.89 7.63
N VAL A 279 21.53 -3.60 6.43
CA VAL A 279 21.53 -2.25 5.84
C VAL A 279 20.56 -1.33 6.55
N LEU A 280 19.39 -1.82 6.94
CA LEU A 280 18.35 -1.03 7.59
C LEU A 280 18.55 -0.90 9.10
N GLY A 281 19.61 -1.52 9.66
CA GLY A 281 19.90 -1.50 11.09
C GLY A 281 18.86 -2.22 11.94
N TYR A 282 18.07 -3.11 11.33
CA TYR A 282 17.15 -3.97 12.05
C TYR A 282 17.96 -5.02 12.83
N LYS A 283 17.99 -4.88 14.15
CA LYS A 283 18.38 -5.99 15.02
C LYS A 283 17.16 -6.88 15.18
N GLU A 284 17.25 -8.13 14.73
CA GLU A 284 16.28 -9.14 15.14
C GLU A 284 16.27 -9.19 16.67
N VAL A 285 15.09 -9.04 17.27
CA VAL A 285 14.87 -9.49 18.64
C VAL A 285 14.78 -11.01 18.53
N PRO A 286 15.64 -11.78 19.22
CA PRO A 286 15.51 -13.23 19.22
C PRO A 286 14.08 -13.60 19.64
N ALA A 287 13.43 -14.48 18.88
CA ALA A 287 12.17 -15.07 19.30
C ALA A 287 12.35 -15.55 20.74
N ALA A 288 11.58 -14.97 21.67
CA ALA A 288 11.77 -15.18 23.09
C ALA A 288 11.83 -16.68 23.37
N VAL A 289 12.98 -17.14 23.84
CA VAL A 289 13.16 -18.49 24.36
C VAL A 289 12.14 -18.64 25.49
N GLY A 290 11.30 -19.67 25.38
CA GLY A 290 10.16 -19.89 26.26
C GLY A 290 10.51 -19.77 27.73
N ALA A 291 9.84 -18.85 28.41
CA ALA A 291 9.63 -18.87 29.84
C ALA A 291 8.11 -18.93 30.07
N GLY A 292 7.70 -19.87 30.92
CA GLY A 292 6.37 -20.47 30.91
C GLY A 292 5.20 -19.58 31.35
N ASN A 293 4.03 -20.01 30.89
CA ASN A 293 2.67 -19.82 31.40
C ASN A 293 2.47 -18.77 32.51
N ALA A 294 1.88 -17.63 32.12
CA ALA A 294 0.73 -17.04 32.79
C ALA A 294 -0.07 -16.23 31.75
N ALA A 295 -1.40 -16.30 31.86
CA ALA A 295 -2.37 -15.90 30.84
C ALA A 295 -2.25 -14.43 30.34
N GLY A 296 -2.51 -14.25 29.04
CA GLY A 296 -2.63 -12.95 28.37
C GLY A 296 -1.71 -12.83 27.15
N GLN A 297 -2.08 -13.42 26.01
CA GLN A 297 -1.37 -13.20 24.75
C GLN A 297 -1.72 -11.82 24.20
N GLY A 298 -0.88 -10.82 24.48
CA GLY A 298 -0.86 -9.56 23.76
C GLY A 298 0.16 -9.65 22.62
N SER A 299 -0.28 -9.48 21.38
CA SER A 299 0.59 -9.33 20.21
C SER A 299 1.21 -7.92 20.22
N GLY A 300 2.46 -7.81 20.66
CA GLY A 300 3.22 -6.57 20.53
C GLY A 300 3.62 -6.34 19.07
N LEU A 301 2.95 -5.39 18.39
CA LEU A 301 3.37 -4.89 17.08
C LEU A 301 4.36 -3.75 17.29
N GLN A 302 5.62 -3.90 16.89
CA GLN A 302 6.57 -2.77 16.81
C GLN A 302 6.47 -2.12 15.44
N LEU A 303 5.88 -0.93 15.36
CA LEU A 303 5.91 -0.10 14.16
C LEU A 303 7.21 0.72 14.13
N GLY A 304 7.89 0.67 12.98
CA GLY A 304 9.19 1.31 12.74
C GLY A 304 9.14 2.83 12.73
N ARG A 305 10.34 3.43 12.68
CA ARG A 305 10.61 4.88 12.73
C ARG A 305 9.92 5.62 11.58
N VAL A 306 8.97 6.51 11.89
CA VAL A 306 8.44 7.49 10.94
C VAL A 306 9.25 8.78 11.08
N SER A 307 10.11 9.07 10.10
CA SER A 307 10.80 10.36 10.02
C SER A 307 10.13 11.26 8.98
N GLY A 308 9.42 12.29 9.43
CA GLY A 308 8.96 13.38 8.59
C GLY A 308 10.14 14.28 8.17
N VAL A 309 10.27 14.54 6.87
CA VAL A 309 11.33 15.40 6.32
C VAL A 309 10.86 16.87 6.36
N GLY A 310 11.60 17.72 7.07
CA GLY A 310 11.77 19.12 6.67
C GLY A 310 11.06 20.22 7.48
N SER A 311 11.19 20.25 8.81
CA SER A 311 11.11 21.48 9.60
C SER A 311 11.95 21.34 10.88
N ASN A 312 12.51 22.45 11.38
CA ASN A 312 13.28 22.46 12.64
C ASN A 312 12.42 22.13 13.88
N ASP A 313 11.11 22.01 13.71
CA ASP A 313 10.17 21.43 14.65
C ASP A 313 9.73 20.09 14.06
N SER A 314 10.29 18.97 14.55
CA SER A 314 9.93 17.63 14.08
C SER A 314 9.74 16.69 15.26
N VAL A 315 8.66 15.90 15.22
CA VAL A 315 8.34 14.85 16.19
C VAL A 315 8.69 13.50 15.55
N SER A 316 9.51 12.70 16.23
CA SER A 316 9.81 11.32 15.80
C SER A 316 9.12 10.33 16.72
N ILE A 317 8.20 9.53 16.20
CA ILE A 317 7.62 8.41 16.95
C ILE A 317 8.68 7.31 17.04
N LEU A 318 9.06 6.96 18.26
CA LEU A 318 10.10 5.98 18.58
C LEU A 318 9.52 4.58 18.74
N ALA A 319 8.33 4.48 19.35
CA ALA A 319 7.62 3.22 19.52
C ALA A 319 6.14 3.47 19.74
N ALA A 320 5.30 2.57 19.24
CA ALA A 320 3.91 2.46 19.59
C ALA A 320 3.69 1.06 20.20
N SER A 321 2.87 0.98 21.24
CA SER A 321 2.47 -0.28 21.86
C SER A 321 0.98 -0.22 22.18
N TYR A 322 0.30 -1.36 22.05
CA TYR A 322 -1.05 -1.49 22.57
C TYR A 322 -1.23 -2.82 23.28
N VAL A 323 -2.07 -2.82 24.31
CA VAL A 323 -2.49 -4.01 25.05
C VAL A 323 -4.00 -3.99 25.12
N LEU A 324 -4.63 -5.04 24.58
CA LEU A 324 -6.06 -5.29 24.72
C LEU A 324 -6.27 -6.19 25.93
N GLY A 325 -6.84 -5.63 26.99
CA GLY A 325 -7.39 -6.36 28.13
C GLY A 325 -8.87 -6.66 27.92
N THR A 326 -9.45 -7.47 28.80
CA THR A 326 -10.90 -7.76 28.79
C THR A 326 -11.76 -6.53 29.01
N ASP A 327 -11.27 -5.56 29.79
CA ASP A 327 -12.05 -4.40 30.25
C ASP A 327 -11.43 -3.05 29.82
N PHE A 328 -10.31 -3.06 29.11
CA PHE A 328 -9.61 -1.84 28.68
C PHE A 328 -8.73 -2.07 27.46
N MET A 329 -8.53 -1.01 26.68
CA MET A 329 -7.49 -0.89 25.67
C MET A 329 -6.44 0.12 26.16
N TYR A 330 -5.20 -0.32 26.27
CA TYR A 330 -4.06 0.55 26.53
C TYR A 330 -3.34 0.85 25.22
N CYS A 331 -3.00 2.11 24.97
CA CYS A 331 -2.14 2.54 23.88
C CYS A 331 -1.02 3.44 24.45
N GLY A 332 0.23 3.05 24.24
CA GLY A 332 1.41 3.81 24.64
C GLY A 332 2.21 4.26 23.43
N LEU A 333 2.55 5.55 23.37
CA LEU A 333 3.37 6.17 22.33
C LEU A 333 4.61 6.79 22.96
N ASP A 334 5.77 6.36 22.50
CA ASP A 334 7.05 6.98 22.81
C ASP A 334 7.48 7.86 21.64
N PHE A 335 7.85 9.11 21.90
CA PHE A 335 8.34 10.01 20.86
C PHE A 335 9.48 10.92 21.34
N GLU A 336 10.27 11.40 20.39
CA GLU A 336 11.38 12.32 20.61
C GLU A 336 11.08 13.68 19.97
N TRP A 337 11.21 14.75 20.75
CA TRP A 337 10.81 16.10 20.35
C TRP A 337 11.96 17.10 20.49
N TRP A 338 12.46 17.60 19.36
CA TRP A 338 13.56 18.57 19.34
C TRP A 338 13.02 20.02 19.30
N LYS A 339 13.19 20.73 20.43
CA LYS A 339 12.88 22.16 20.71
C LYS A 339 11.41 22.58 20.54
N PRO A 340 10.70 22.91 21.64
CA PRO A 340 9.30 23.32 21.57
C PRO A 340 9.22 24.85 21.43
N THR A 341 8.97 25.37 20.24
CA THR A 341 8.52 26.79 20.13
C THR A 341 7.00 26.92 20.06
N ARG A 342 6.26 25.83 19.74
CA ARG A 342 4.79 25.82 19.67
C ARG A 342 4.18 24.50 20.15
N THR A 343 3.68 24.48 21.38
CA THR A 343 3.02 23.32 22.02
C THR A 343 1.65 22.95 21.43
N LYS A 344 0.99 23.86 20.70
CA LYS A 344 -0.29 23.59 20.03
C LYS A 344 -0.15 22.67 18.81
N ASP A 345 1.00 22.69 18.15
CA ASP A 345 1.23 21.94 16.92
C ASP A 345 1.45 20.45 17.21
N LEU A 346 2.15 20.11 18.31
CA LEU A 346 2.34 18.73 18.78
C LEU A 346 1.02 18.02 19.13
N ALA A 347 0.13 18.73 19.83
CA ALA A 347 -1.18 18.20 20.18
C ALA A 347 -2.02 17.88 18.94
N GLN A 348 -1.94 18.73 17.92
CA GLN A 348 -2.64 18.52 16.65
C GLN A 348 -2.01 17.37 15.85
N GLU A 349 -0.68 17.23 15.84
CA GLU A 349 -0.01 16.11 15.17
C GLU A 349 -0.29 14.75 15.84
N ILE A 350 -0.24 14.68 17.17
CA ILE A 350 -0.64 13.48 17.93
C ILE A 350 -2.12 13.18 17.69
N PHE A 351 -2.96 14.21 17.63
CA PHE A 351 -4.38 14.09 17.34
C PHE A 351 -4.65 13.57 15.92
N ASP A 352 -3.97 14.10 14.90
CA ASP A 352 -4.12 13.68 13.51
C ASP A 352 -3.65 12.22 13.34
N TRP A 353 -2.57 11.84 14.02
CA TRP A 353 -2.07 10.46 14.05
C TRP A 353 -3.04 9.50 14.76
N LEU A 354 -3.50 9.83 15.97
CA LEU A 354 -4.49 9.02 16.70
C LEU A 354 -5.79 8.89 15.91
N THR A 355 -6.22 9.96 15.24
CA THR A 355 -7.42 9.94 14.39
C THR A 355 -7.23 9.05 13.17
N TYR A 356 -6.04 9.01 12.59
CA TYR A 356 -5.70 8.13 11.48
C TYR A 356 -5.70 6.65 11.90
N GLU A 357 -4.97 6.30 12.96
CA GLU A 357 -4.83 4.90 13.45
C GLU A 357 -6.07 4.36 14.17
N LEU A 358 -6.90 5.22 14.76
CA LEU A 358 -8.14 4.77 15.44
C LEU A 358 -9.31 4.63 14.46
N ARG A 359 -9.32 5.36 13.34
CA ARG A 359 -10.32 5.18 12.26
C ARG A 359 -10.10 3.90 11.47
N THR A 360 -8.89 3.35 11.45
CA THR A 360 -8.58 2.06 10.85
C THR A 360 -9.01 0.88 11.73
N CYS A 361 -9.34 1.11 13.01
CA CYS A 361 -9.69 0.07 13.99
C CYS A 361 -11.20 -0.24 14.16
N GLY A 362 -12.12 0.44 13.45
CA GLY A 362 -13.55 0.08 13.38
C GLY A 362 -14.53 0.83 14.32
N ASP A 363 -15.84 0.54 14.17
CA ASP A 363 -17.01 1.37 14.52
C ASP A 363 -17.28 1.64 16.02
N GLY A 364 -16.44 1.16 16.94
CA GLY A 364 -16.56 1.44 18.39
C GLY A 364 -15.86 2.72 18.86
N LEU A 365 -14.93 3.24 18.07
CA LEU A 365 -14.02 4.32 18.47
C LEU A 365 -14.55 5.74 18.18
N ASP A 366 -15.63 5.88 17.41
CA ASP A 366 -16.25 7.17 17.11
C ASP A 366 -16.80 7.87 18.36
N VAL A 367 -17.26 7.11 19.36
CA VAL A 367 -17.72 7.65 20.66
C VAL A 367 -16.54 8.16 21.47
N VAL A 368 -15.41 7.47 21.45
CA VAL A 368 -14.18 7.85 22.15
C VAL A 368 -13.53 9.08 21.51
N LEU A 369 -13.39 9.09 20.18
CA LEU A 369 -12.87 10.24 19.43
C LEU A 369 -13.75 11.47 19.65
N ARG A 370 -15.09 11.30 19.65
CA ARG A 370 -16.04 12.38 19.98
C ARG A 370 -15.91 12.86 21.42
N HIS A 371 -15.74 11.96 22.38
CA HIS A 371 -15.55 12.33 23.79
C HIS A 371 -14.24 13.09 24.03
N ILE A 372 -13.15 12.67 23.38
CA ILE A 372 -11.86 13.39 23.39
C ILE A 372 -12.03 14.77 22.74
N LEU A 373 -12.72 14.85 21.60
CA LEU A 373 -13.01 16.10 20.88
C LEU A 373 -13.83 17.11 21.70
N GLU A 374 -14.90 16.64 22.36
CA GLU A 374 -15.81 17.50 23.13
C GLU A 374 -15.19 17.99 24.44
N ASN A 375 -14.22 17.26 25.00
CA ASN A 375 -13.65 17.55 26.32
C ASN A 375 -12.18 17.98 26.28
N TRP A 376 -11.55 18.10 25.11
CA TRP A 376 -10.11 18.43 24.95
C TRP A 376 -9.69 19.69 25.72
N THR A 377 -10.49 20.75 25.67
CA THR A 377 -10.26 22.01 26.38
C THR A 377 -10.41 21.91 27.90
N SER A 378 -11.10 20.88 28.39
CA SER A 378 -11.21 20.53 29.82
C SER A 378 -10.12 19.56 30.27
N ILE A 379 -9.54 18.76 29.36
CA ILE A 379 -8.44 17.82 29.65
C ILE A 379 -7.11 18.59 29.74
N TYR A 380 -6.93 19.62 28.90
CA TYR A 380 -5.69 20.41 28.82
C TYR A 380 -5.28 21.11 30.14
N PRO A 381 -6.17 21.70 30.96
CA PRO A 381 -5.78 22.32 32.24
C PRO A 381 -5.55 21.30 33.37
N ARG A 382 -5.88 20.02 33.16
CA ARG A 382 -5.73 18.93 34.14
C ARG A 382 -4.50 18.06 33.90
N ILE A 383 -3.59 18.45 33.01
CA ILE A 383 -2.25 17.86 32.93
C ILE A 383 -1.51 18.29 34.20
N VAL A 384 -1.70 17.53 35.28
CA VAL A 384 -1.05 17.74 36.56
C VAL A 384 0.40 17.28 36.44
N HIS A 385 1.34 18.13 36.87
CA HIS A 385 2.76 17.82 37.03
C HIS A 385 3.06 16.83 38.18
N ASP A 386 2.09 16.02 38.59
CA ASP A 386 2.26 15.05 39.68
C ASP A 386 2.60 13.68 39.10
N GLU A 387 3.65 13.08 39.65
CA GLU A 387 4.06 11.70 39.40
C GLU A 387 2.91 10.74 39.71
N VAL A 388 2.12 10.35 38.71
CA VAL A 388 1.18 9.24 38.82
C VAL A 388 1.99 7.95 38.88
N THR A 389 2.37 7.55 40.09
CA THR A 389 3.23 6.39 40.38
C THR A 389 2.49 5.05 40.47
N SER A 390 1.23 4.95 40.02
CA SER A 390 0.54 3.65 40.01
C SER A 390 -0.29 3.41 38.75
N ARG A 391 0.06 2.35 38.01
CA ARG A 391 -0.60 1.87 36.78
C ARG A 391 -1.98 1.24 37.01
N SER A 392 -2.59 1.36 38.19
CA SER A 392 -3.65 0.44 38.64
C SER A 392 -5.00 1.07 39.04
N ALA A 393 -5.34 2.31 38.65
CA ALA A 393 -6.66 2.84 39.00
C ALA A 393 -7.17 3.94 38.04
N ALA A 394 -7.53 3.57 36.81
CA ALA A 394 -8.52 4.36 36.07
C ALA A 394 -9.92 4.01 36.62
N PRO A 395 -10.76 4.98 37.01
CA PRO A 395 -12.15 4.70 37.38
C PRO A 395 -12.91 4.05 36.20
N PRO A 396 -13.83 3.09 36.45
CA PRO A 396 -14.61 2.47 35.38
C PRO A 396 -15.33 3.52 34.52
N GLY A 397 -15.20 3.41 33.19
CA GLY A 397 -15.86 4.30 32.23
C GLY A 397 -15.15 5.64 31.99
N GLN A 398 -13.95 5.88 32.52
CA GLN A 398 -13.17 7.08 32.21
C GLN A 398 -11.99 6.81 31.29
N VAL A 399 -11.82 7.67 30.28
CA VAL A 399 -10.63 7.74 29.45
C VAL A 399 -9.53 8.45 30.21
N VAL A 400 -8.36 7.80 30.37
CA VAL A 400 -7.19 8.42 31.00
C VAL A 400 -6.17 8.75 29.92
N VAL A 401 -5.76 10.01 29.87
CA VAL A 401 -4.68 10.50 29.00
C VAL A 401 -3.55 11.01 29.89
N ALA A 402 -2.37 10.44 29.76
CA ALA A 402 -1.17 10.88 30.45
C ALA A 402 -0.08 11.25 29.45
N LEU A 403 0.58 12.38 29.69
CA LEU A 403 1.75 12.80 28.95
C LEU A 403 2.84 13.14 29.97
N TYR A 404 3.97 12.45 29.93
CA TYR A 404 5.06 12.70 30.86
C TYR A 404 6.43 12.68 30.19
N PRO A 405 7.37 13.50 30.69
CA PRO A 405 8.75 13.48 30.23
C PRO A 405 9.40 12.15 30.66
N TRP A 406 10.06 11.46 29.73
CA TRP A 406 10.73 10.20 30.03
C TRP A 406 12.22 10.43 30.31
N THR A 407 12.96 11.04 29.36
CA THR A 407 14.36 11.48 29.53
C THR A 407 14.73 12.53 28.46
N GLY A 408 15.36 13.65 28.86
CA GLY A 408 15.83 14.67 27.91
C GLY A 408 14.71 15.25 27.03
N THR A 409 14.82 15.05 25.71
CA THR A 409 13.81 15.44 24.70
C THR A 409 12.72 14.39 24.45
N ARG A 410 12.71 13.28 25.21
CA ARG A 410 11.78 12.17 25.02
C ARG A 410 10.57 12.29 25.92
N TRP A 411 9.42 12.06 25.32
CA TRP A 411 8.12 12.12 25.97
C TRP A 411 7.40 10.80 25.74
N ARG A 412 6.61 10.40 26.73
CA ARG A 412 5.71 9.25 26.63
C ARG A 412 4.27 9.75 26.77
N PHE A 413 3.44 9.34 25.82
CA PHE A 413 2.00 9.52 25.84
C PHE A 413 1.35 8.16 26.11
N GLU A 414 0.46 8.11 27.10
CA GLU A 414 -0.32 6.92 27.42
C GLU A 414 -1.81 7.27 27.35
N LEU A 415 -2.57 6.43 26.64
CA LEU A 415 -4.02 6.48 26.53
C LEU A 415 -4.58 5.16 27.05
N VAL A 416 -5.44 5.24 28.06
CA VAL A 416 -6.19 4.10 28.57
C VAL A 416 -7.67 4.32 28.28
N LEU A 417 -8.23 3.44 27.46
CA LEU A 417 -9.65 3.44 27.12
C LEU A 417 -10.35 2.31 27.88
N PRO A 418 -11.43 2.59 28.61
CA PRO A 418 -12.29 1.54 29.13
C PRO A 418 -13.07 0.92 27.97
N MET A 419 -13.13 -0.41 27.91
CA MET A 419 -13.99 -1.12 26.98
C MET A 419 -15.38 -1.27 27.63
N ALA A 420 -16.44 -0.94 26.90
CA ALA A 420 -17.83 -1.02 27.37
C ALA A 420 -18.46 -2.38 27.09
#